data_AF-A0A8T2UJL2-F1
#
_entry.id   AF-A0A8T2UJL2-F1
#
_cell.length_a   1.000
_cell.length_b   1.000
_cell.length_c   1.000
_cell.angle_alpha   90.00
_cell.angle_beta   90.00
_cell.angle_gamma   90.00
#
_symmetry.space_group_name_H-M   'P 1'
#
loop_
_entity.id
_entity.type
_entity.pdbx_description
1 polymer ?
#
loop_
_entity_poly.entity_id
_entity_poly.type
_entity_poly.pdbx_seq_one_letter_code
_entity_poly.pdbx_strand_id
1 'polypeptide(L)'
;MHPPTLHTTEIISFLQNYDPSVPLFDFMMRPFKRVHEPVWIVLDTFDELEHNAIAHIQKSLSTVKHIQCGGPLLPSRFVKGSHHSNKATNHSLWKEDLDCLKWLDEQPSSSVLFVSLGSLATISVQQAEEFAFGLESSNVPFLWVVREGMIEGGDVPAGFRDRVRERACFVTWAPKLEVLAHLVTVCGSNAEQQMHHGRLGNWVAVNRTFALHSICSSRRMLKDLRLQ
;
A
#
# COMPACT_ATOMS: atom_id res chain seq x y z
N MET A 1 -7.79 -26.40 3.16
CA MET A 1 -6.79 -26.08 4.21
C MET A 1 -7.40 -24.99 5.09
N HIS A 2 -7.26 -25.03 6.42
CA HIS A 2 -7.79 -23.93 7.26
C HIS A 2 -6.87 -22.70 7.11
N PRO A 3 -7.38 -21.47 6.91
CA PRO A 3 -6.53 -20.28 6.92
C PRO A 3 -5.70 -20.20 8.21
N PRO A 4 -4.47 -19.65 8.15
CA PRO A 4 -3.65 -19.47 9.33
C PRO A 4 -4.36 -18.57 10.34
N THR A 5 -4.17 -18.86 11.63
CA THR A 5 -4.70 -18.03 12.71
C THR A 5 -3.93 -16.71 12.74
N LEU A 6 -4.65 -15.59 12.67
CA LEU A 6 -4.06 -14.25 12.81
C LEU A 6 -3.80 -13.96 14.28
N HIS A 7 -2.58 -13.53 14.61
CA HIS A 7 -2.25 -13.01 15.93
C HIS A 7 -2.81 -11.58 16.09
N THR A 8 -3.09 -11.12 17.32
CA THR A 8 -3.68 -9.78 17.54
C THR A 8 -2.82 -8.66 16.94
N THR A 9 -1.50 -8.81 16.96
CA THR A 9 -0.56 -7.84 16.36
C THR A 9 -0.63 -7.79 14.83
N GLU A 10 -1.28 -8.77 14.20
CA GLU A 10 -1.47 -8.88 12.76
C GLU A 10 -2.78 -8.22 12.29
N ILE A 11 -3.68 -7.93 13.23
CA ILE A 11 -4.89 -7.16 12.98
C ILE A 11 -4.52 -5.68 12.86
N ILE A 12 -5.17 -4.95 11.95
CA ILE A 12 -4.94 -3.51 11.77
C ILE A 12 -5.15 -2.80 13.11
N SER A 13 -4.23 -1.90 13.49
CA SER A 13 -4.16 -1.29 14.83
C SER A 13 -5.48 -0.69 15.32
N PHE A 14 -6.24 -0.03 14.45
CA PHE A 14 -7.53 0.55 14.82
C PHE A 14 -8.64 -0.48 15.10
N LEU A 15 -8.47 -1.74 14.65
CA LEU A 15 -9.37 -2.86 14.96
C LEU A 15 -8.90 -3.68 16.18
N GLN A 16 -7.68 -3.48 16.67
CA GLN A 16 -7.15 -4.19 17.84
C GLN A 16 -7.90 -3.80 19.12
N ASN A 17 -8.45 -2.59 19.18
CA ASN A 17 -9.28 -2.11 20.27
C ASN A 17 -10.67 -1.74 19.76
N TYR A 18 -11.72 -2.27 20.39
CA TYR A 18 -13.10 -1.87 20.08
C TYR A 18 -13.33 -0.45 20.60
N ASP A 19 -13.39 0.53 19.68
CA ASP A 19 -13.72 1.91 20.02
C ASP A 19 -14.72 2.49 19.00
N PRO A 20 -16.02 2.45 19.29
CA PRO A 20 -17.07 2.96 18.40
C PRO A 20 -17.09 4.50 18.33
N SER A 21 -16.34 5.20 19.18
CA SER A 21 -16.22 6.66 19.10
C SER A 21 -15.31 7.12 17.95
N VAL A 22 -14.44 6.23 17.45
CA VAL A 22 -13.58 6.49 16.29
C VAL A 22 -14.42 6.38 15.01
N PRO A 23 -14.61 7.47 14.23
CA PRO A 23 -15.47 7.43 13.04
C PRO A 23 -15.05 6.41 11.99
N LEU A 24 -13.74 6.18 11.84
CA LEU A 24 -13.19 5.16 10.96
C LEU A 24 -13.58 3.75 11.40
N PHE A 25 -13.59 3.48 12.71
CA PHE A 25 -14.00 2.18 13.24
C PHE A 25 -15.47 1.92 12.93
N ASP A 26 -16.37 2.86 13.22
CA ASP A 26 -17.80 2.68 12.90
C ASP A 26 -18.01 2.52 11.38
N PHE A 27 -17.33 3.32 10.55
CA PHE A 27 -17.38 3.19 9.09
C PHE A 27 -16.98 1.78 8.62
N MET A 28 -15.87 1.25 9.13
CA MET A 28 -15.37 -0.08 8.75
C MET A 28 -16.25 -1.23 9.29
N MET A 29 -16.86 -1.05 10.46
CA MET A 29 -17.71 -2.07 11.09
C MET A 29 -19.16 -2.06 10.61
N ARG A 30 -19.62 -0.97 9.98
CA ARG A 30 -20.99 -0.84 9.44
C ARG A 30 -21.44 -2.02 8.57
N PRO A 31 -20.64 -2.51 7.58
CA PRO A 31 -21.03 -3.66 6.76
C PRO A 31 -21.28 -4.92 7.59
N PHE A 32 -20.48 -5.15 8.64
CA PHE A 32 -20.57 -6.34 9.49
C PHE A 32 -21.83 -6.34 10.37
N LYS A 33 -22.45 -5.18 10.63
CA LYS A 33 -23.75 -5.13 11.32
C LYS A 33 -24.85 -5.89 10.57
N ARG A 34 -24.68 -6.09 9.25
CA ARG A 34 -25.64 -6.80 8.37
C ARG A 34 -25.22 -8.24 8.04
N VAL A 35 -24.22 -8.78 8.72
CA VAL A 35 -23.69 -10.13 8.44
C VAL A 35 -24.74 -11.24 8.65
N HIS A 36 -25.80 -10.98 9.41
CA HIS A 36 -26.90 -11.91 9.63
C HIS A 36 -27.94 -11.90 8.48
N GLU A 37 -27.88 -10.93 7.57
CA GLU A 37 -28.75 -10.83 6.39
C GLU A 37 -28.14 -11.55 5.19
N PRO A 38 -28.94 -12.07 4.24
CA PRO A 38 -28.43 -12.54 2.97
C PRO A 38 -27.64 -11.46 2.22
N VAL A 39 -26.36 -11.72 1.94
CA VAL A 39 -25.47 -10.77 1.25
C VAL A 39 -24.80 -11.37 0.03
N TRP A 40 -24.54 -10.51 -0.94
CA TRP A 40 -23.67 -10.78 -2.09
C TRP A 40 -22.42 -9.92 -1.93
N ILE A 41 -21.25 -10.54 -2.06
CA ILE A 41 -19.97 -9.87 -1.86
C ILE A 41 -19.26 -9.79 -3.20
N VAL A 42 -18.78 -8.60 -3.55
CA VAL A 42 -17.86 -8.40 -4.66
C VAL A 42 -16.50 -8.09 -4.06
N LEU A 43 -15.49 -8.88 -4.40
CA LEU A 43 -14.12 -8.71 -3.93
C LEU A 43 -13.23 -8.27 -5.10
N ASP A 44 -12.43 -7.24 -4.84
CA ASP A 44 -11.36 -6.79 -5.74
C ASP A 44 -10.13 -7.69 -5.57
N THR A 45 -10.31 -8.95 -5.94
CA THR A 45 -9.32 -10.03 -5.89
C THR A 45 -9.67 -11.06 -6.99
N PHE A 46 -8.86 -12.11 -7.12
CA PHE A 46 -9.13 -13.24 -8.00
C PHE A 46 -8.91 -14.56 -7.24
N ASP A 47 -9.59 -15.62 -7.69
CA ASP A 47 -9.67 -16.88 -6.94
C ASP A 47 -8.28 -17.49 -6.72
N GLU A 48 -7.40 -17.48 -7.72
CA GLU A 48 -6.07 -18.05 -7.62
C GLU A 48 -5.19 -17.39 -6.54
N LEU A 49 -5.45 -16.13 -6.18
CA LEU A 49 -4.73 -15.41 -5.14
C LEU A 49 -5.22 -15.78 -3.73
N GLU A 50 -6.54 -15.87 -3.54
CA GLU A 50 -7.16 -15.95 -2.21
C GLU A 50 -8.14 -17.12 -2.03
N HIS A 51 -8.02 -18.16 -2.87
CA HIS A 51 -8.95 -19.30 -2.94
C HIS A 51 -9.35 -19.85 -1.57
N ASN A 52 -8.38 -20.12 -0.70
CA ASN A 52 -8.63 -20.68 0.63
C ASN A 52 -9.42 -19.73 1.53
N ALA A 53 -9.17 -18.43 1.45
CA ALA A 53 -9.89 -17.43 2.23
C ALA A 53 -11.33 -17.27 1.73
N ILE A 54 -11.51 -17.17 0.41
CA ILE A 54 -12.82 -17.07 -0.24
C ILE A 54 -13.69 -18.29 0.07
N ALA A 55 -13.14 -19.49 -0.11
CA ALA A 55 -13.84 -20.74 0.19
C ALA A 55 -14.20 -20.84 1.68
N HIS A 56 -13.31 -20.37 2.57
CA HIS A 56 -13.59 -20.36 4.00
C HIS A 56 -14.72 -19.39 4.37
N ILE A 57 -14.77 -18.20 3.78
CA ILE A 57 -15.84 -17.21 4.01
C ILE A 57 -17.19 -17.79 3.56
N GLN A 58 -17.26 -18.33 2.34
CA GLN A 58 -18.50 -18.94 1.80
C GLN A 58 -19.00 -20.09 2.68
N LYS A 59 -18.07 -20.91 3.21
CA LYS A 59 -18.43 -22.04 4.09
C LYS A 59 -18.87 -21.59 5.48
N SER A 60 -18.19 -20.59 6.05
CA SER A 60 -18.36 -20.20 7.45
C SER A 60 -19.54 -19.25 7.67
N LEU A 61 -19.94 -18.50 6.64
CA LEU A 61 -21.02 -17.53 6.72
C LEU A 61 -22.17 -17.94 5.80
N SER A 62 -23.17 -18.64 6.35
CA SER A 62 -24.36 -19.13 5.62
C SER A 62 -25.23 -18.01 5.01
N THR A 63 -25.02 -16.79 5.48
CA THR A 63 -25.66 -15.56 5.01
C THR A 63 -25.04 -15.04 3.71
N VAL A 64 -23.78 -15.37 3.43
CA VAL A 64 -23.15 -15.05 2.14
C VAL A 64 -23.72 -15.97 1.06
N LYS A 65 -24.51 -15.42 0.15
CA LYS A 65 -25.17 -16.18 -0.93
C LYS A 65 -24.27 -16.36 -2.13
N HIS A 66 -23.39 -15.39 -2.38
CA HIS A 66 -22.45 -15.43 -3.48
C HIS A 66 -21.26 -14.53 -3.19
N ILE A 67 -20.07 -14.95 -3.66
CA ILE A 67 -18.87 -14.11 -3.72
C ILE A 67 -18.42 -14.07 -5.18
N GLN A 68 -18.42 -12.87 -5.75
CA GLN A 68 -17.83 -12.62 -7.07
C GLN A 68 -16.45 -12.00 -6.88
N CYS A 69 -15.43 -12.65 -7.44
CA CYS A 69 -14.09 -12.09 -7.55
C CYS A 69 -13.98 -11.43 -8.93
N GLY A 70 -13.69 -10.13 -8.99
CA GLY A 70 -13.64 -9.37 -10.23
C GLY A 70 -12.36 -8.55 -10.40
N GLY A 71 -11.38 -8.79 -9.54
CA GLY A 71 -10.17 -7.98 -9.45
C GLY A 71 -9.00 -8.50 -10.29
N PRO A 72 -7.91 -7.71 -10.37
CA PRO A 72 -7.83 -6.34 -9.86
C PRO A 72 -8.58 -5.36 -10.77
N LEU A 73 -9.40 -4.52 -10.14
CA LEU A 73 -10.12 -3.43 -10.79
C LEU A 73 -9.14 -2.30 -11.08
N LEU A 74 -8.63 -2.28 -12.31
CA LEU A 74 -7.77 -1.22 -12.81
C LEU A 74 -8.55 -0.23 -13.67
N PRO A 75 -8.23 1.08 -13.61
CA PRO A 75 -8.77 2.04 -14.57
C PRO A 75 -8.48 1.59 -16.00
N SER A 76 -9.43 1.82 -16.91
CA SER A 76 -9.40 1.30 -18.28
C SER A 76 -8.11 1.61 -19.05
N ARG A 77 -7.47 2.76 -18.76
CA ARG A 77 -6.19 3.16 -19.37
C ARG A 77 -5.03 2.20 -19.08
N PHE A 78 -5.11 1.45 -17.99
CA PHE A 78 -4.12 0.45 -17.58
C PHE A 78 -4.46 -0.97 -18.05
N VAL A 79 -5.58 -1.15 -18.75
CA VAL A 79 -6.01 -2.45 -19.29
C VAL A 79 -5.64 -2.53 -20.77
N LYS A 80 -4.76 -3.48 -21.13
CA LYS A 80 -4.37 -3.74 -22.53
C LYS A 80 -5.60 -4.06 -23.39
N GLY A 81 -5.74 -3.39 -24.54
CA GLY A 81 -6.86 -3.58 -25.46
C GLY A 81 -8.09 -2.71 -25.17
N SER A 82 -8.02 -1.80 -24.20
CA SER A 82 -9.07 -0.80 -24.00
C SER A 82 -9.10 0.20 -25.16
N HIS A 83 -10.15 0.15 -25.98
CA HIS A 83 -10.40 1.09 -27.09
C HIS A 83 -11.10 2.38 -26.65
N HIS A 84 -11.33 2.59 -25.35
CA HIS A 84 -12.07 3.76 -24.86
C HIS A 84 -11.10 4.92 -24.64
N SER A 85 -11.11 5.88 -25.57
CA SER A 85 -10.49 7.20 -25.45
C SER A 85 -11.21 8.08 -24.41
N ASN A 86 -11.48 7.56 -23.22
CA ASN A 86 -12.07 8.38 -22.17
C ASN A 86 -10.97 9.22 -21.55
N LYS A 87 -11.10 10.54 -21.71
CA LYS A 87 -10.39 11.58 -20.95
C LYS A 87 -10.18 11.07 -19.53
N ALA A 88 -8.93 11.04 -19.08
CA ALA A 88 -8.56 10.52 -17.78
C ALA A 88 -9.43 11.16 -16.69
N THR A 89 -10.45 10.43 -16.23
CA THR A 89 -11.07 10.74 -14.95
C THR A 89 -10.00 10.44 -13.91
N ASN A 90 -9.46 11.49 -13.31
CA ASN A 90 -8.59 11.31 -12.16
C ASN A 90 -9.44 10.62 -11.07
N HIS A 91 -9.10 9.37 -10.75
CA HIS A 91 -9.81 8.57 -9.74
C HIS A 91 -9.25 8.82 -8.33
N SER A 92 -8.24 9.67 -8.22
CA SER A 92 -7.69 10.11 -6.96
C SER A 92 -8.61 11.12 -6.27
N LEU A 93 -8.84 10.91 -4.98
CA LEU A 93 -9.49 11.88 -4.10
C LEU A 93 -8.59 13.09 -3.77
N TRP A 94 -7.30 12.97 -4.09
CA TRP A 94 -6.27 13.96 -3.78
C TRP A 94 -5.59 14.46 -5.04
N LYS A 95 -5.12 15.71 -5.03
CA LYS A 95 -4.35 16.27 -6.13
C LYS A 95 -3.01 15.53 -6.26
N GLU A 96 -2.84 14.82 -7.35
CA GLU A 96 -1.59 14.11 -7.67
C GLU A 96 -0.49 15.10 -8.09
N ASP A 97 0.71 14.85 -7.60
CA ASP A 97 1.92 15.51 -8.03
C ASP A 97 2.54 14.71 -9.18
N LEU A 98 2.38 15.22 -10.40
CA LEU A 98 2.90 14.57 -11.61
C LEU A 98 4.39 14.85 -11.83
N ASP A 99 4.99 15.81 -11.11
CA ASP A 99 6.39 16.15 -11.30
C ASP A 99 7.32 15.03 -10.81
N CYS A 100 6.85 14.14 -9.93
CA CYS A 100 7.60 12.94 -9.55
C CYS A 100 7.85 11.99 -10.72
N LEU A 101 7.00 12.00 -11.76
CA LEU A 101 7.22 11.16 -12.95
C LEU A 101 8.44 11.65 -13.74
N LYS A 102 8.62 12.96 -13.86
CA LYS A 102 9.82 13.55 -14.48
C LYS A 102 11.08 13.19 -13.70
N TRP A 103 11.02 13.24 -12.37
CA TRP A 103 12.14 12.81 -11.54
C TRP A 103 12.45 11.31 -11.72
N LEU A 104 11.42 10.46 -11.88
CA LEU A 104 11.58 9.03 -12.15
C LEU A 104 12.18 8.76 -13.54
N ASP A 105 11.86 9.57 -14.56
CA ASP A 105 12.43 9.46 -15.91
C ASP A 105 13.96 9.64 -15.92
N GLU A 106 14.50 10.39 -14.95
CA GLU A 106 15.94 10.64 -14.80
C GLU A 106 16.68 9.50 -14.06
N GLN A 107 15.95 8.55 -13.47
CA GLN A 107 16.55 7.46 -12.70
C GLN A 107 16.80 6.21 -13.56
N PRO A 108 17.85 5.42 -13.27
CA PRO A 108 18.00 4.11 -13.87
C PRO A 108 16.78 3.21 -13.62
N SER A 109 16.45 2.37 -14.59
CA SER A 109 15.34 1.41 -14.47
C SER A 109 15.51 0.49 -13.26
N SER A 110 14.42 0.24 -12.51
CA SER A 110 14.41 -0.62 -11.31
C SER A 110 15.32 -0.16 -10.16
N SER A 111 15.76 1.10 -10.15
CA SER A 111 16.69 1.62 -9.12
C SER A 111 16.03 2.40 -7.98
N VAL A 112 14.75 2.74 -8.13
CA VAL A 112 14.03 3.60 -7.17
C VAL A 112 13.17 2.78 -6.24
N LEU A 113 13.25 3.08 -4.94
CA LEU A 113 12.32 2.61 -3.92
C LEU A 113 11.10 3.54 -3.84
N PHE A 114 9.92 3.07 -4.23
CA PHE A 114 8.66 3.77 -4.03
C PHE A 114 8.08 3.44 -2.64
N VAL A 115 7.92 4.46 -1.81
CA VAL A 115 7.36 4.37 -0.46
C VAL A 115 6.02 5.09 -0.40
N SER A 116 4.97 4.35 -0.03
CA SER A 116 3.65 4.93 0.26
C SER A 116 2.93 4.14 1.35
N LEU A 117 2.51 4.83 2.41
CA LEU A 117 1.75 4.24 3.52
C LEU A 117 0.22 4.30 3.30
N GLY A 118 -0.24 4.48 2.05
CA GLY A 118 -1.66 4.59 1.72
C GLY A 118 -2.25 5.94 2.13
N SER A 119 -3.58 6.04 2.28
CA SER A 119 -4.32 7.27 2.63
C SER A 119 -4.67 7.41 4.11
N LEU A 120 -4.69 6.31 4.87
CA LEU A 120 -5.20 6.27 6.24
C LEU A 120 -4.11 6.13 7.31
N ALA A 121 -2.94 5.62 6.94
CA ALA A 121 -1.89 5.38 7.92
C ALA A 121 -1.31 6.71 8.44
N THR A 122 -1.06 6.72 9.75
CA THR A 122 -0.25 7.69 10.47
C THR A 122 0.88 6.96 11.19
N ILE A 123 1.99 7.64 11.42
CA ILE A 123 3.16 7.12 12.13
C ILE A 123 3.64 8.11 13.19
N SER A 124 4.19 7.59 14.28
CA SER A 124 4.74 8.43 15.35
C SER A 124 6.02 9.14 14.91
N VAL A 125 6.44 10.16 15.66
CA VAL A 125 7.74 10.83 15.47
C VAL A 125 8.88 9.81 15.45
N GLN A 126 8.92 8.90 16.41
CA GLN A 126 9.98 7.89 16.51
C GLN A 126 9.98 6.93 15.32
N GLN A 127 8.79 6.55 14.82
CA GLN A 127 8.68 5.73 13.62
C GLN A 127 9.17 6.48 12.38
N ALA A 128 8.89 7.77 12.26
CA ALA A 128 9.39 8.60 11.17
C ALA A 128 10.92 8.78 11.22
N GLU A 129 11.50 8.89 12.42
CA GLU A 129 12.96 8.93 12.63
C GLU A 129 13.63 7.64 12.18
N GLU A 130 13.12 6.47 12.59
CA GLU A 130 13.64 5.18 12.16
C GLU A 130 13.50 4.97 10.64
N PHE A 131 12.38 5.41 10.08
CA PHE A 131 12.13 5.29 8.64
C PHE A 131 13.07 6.18 7.83
N ALA A 132 13.25 7.43 8.26
CA ALA A 132 14.21 8.36 7.68
C ALA A 132 15.65 7.82 7.78
N PHE A 133 16.05 7.34 8.95
CA PHE A 133 17.36 6.72 9.17
C PHE A 133 17.59 5.52 8.24
N GLY A 134 16.57 4.68 8.05
CA GLY A 134 16.62 3.54 7.16
C GLY A 134 16.80 3.92 5.68
N LEU A 135 16.02 4.87 5.19
CA LEU A 135 16.14 5.41 3.82
C LEU A 135 17.47 6.15 3.61
N GLU A 136 17.97 6.83 4.63
CA GLU A 136 19.27 7.48 4.60
C GLU A 136 20.40 6.44 4.49
N SER A 137 20.34 5.40 5.31
CA SER A 137 21.38 4.36 5.38
C SER A 137 21.39 3.40 4.19
N SER A 138 20.26 3.27 3.47
CA SER A 138 20.15 2.39 2.30
C SER A 138 21.00 2.87 1.12
N ASN A 139 21.21 4.18 1.01
CA ASN A 139 21.83 4.85 -0.14
C ASN A 139 21.12 4.58 -1.49
N VAL A 140 19.90 4.05 -1.47
CA VAL A 140 19.08 3.79 -2.67
C VAL A 140 18.25 5.05 -3.00
N PRO A 141 18.09 5.44 -4.27
CA PRO A 141 17.14 6.49 -4.64
C PRO A 141 15.72 6.14 -4.21
N PHE A 142 14.94 7.10 -3.71
CA PHE A 142 13.58 6.83 -3.25
C PHE A 142 12.58 7.93 -3.58
N LEU A 143 11.35 7.53 -3.88
CA LEU A 143 10.17 8.39 -3.97
C LEU A 143 9.29 8.11 -2.75
N TRP A 144 9.15 9.08 -1.85
CA TRP A 144 8.33 8.92 -0.65
C TRP A 144 7.10 9.84 -0.67
N VAL A 145 5.92 9.23 -0.62
CA VAL A 145 4.65 9.93 -0.39
C VAL A 145 4.54 10.29 1.09
N VAL A 146 4.76 11.57 1.42
CA VAL A 146 4.63 12.14 2.75
C VAL A 146 3.39 13.05 2.76
N ARG A 147 2.25 12.49 3.17
CA ARG A 147 0.99 13.24 3.29
C ARG A 147 1.01 14.18 4.49
N GLU A 148 0.28 15.29 4.37
CA GLU A 148 -0.06 16.12 5.50
C GLU A 148 -0.81 15.30 6.58
N GLY A 149 -0.39 15.45 7.84
CA GLY A 149 -0.94 14.69 8.96
C GLY A 149 -0.54 13.21 9.03
N MET A 150 0.34 12.72 8.14
CA MET A 150 0.85 11.34 8.20
C MET A 150 1.80 11.12 9.38
N ILE A 151 2.64 12.10 9.70
CA ILE A 151 3.65 12.02 10.76
C ILE A 151 3.16 12.84 11.94
N GLU A 152 3.07 12.22 13.11
CA GLU A 152 2.83 12.94 14.36
C GLU A 152 3.91 14.02 14.52
N GLY A 153 3.53 15.27 14.80
CA GLY A 153 4.48 16.38 14.89
C GLY A 153 4.80 17.08 13.56
N GLY A 154 4.26 16.63 12.42
CA GLY A 154 4.15 17.42 11.20
C GLY A 154 4.84 16.82 9.98
N ASP A 155 6.17 16.86 9.93
CA ASP A 155 6.98 16.46 8.76
C ASP A 155 8.10 15.49 9.15
N VAL A 156 8.86 15.03 8.16
CA VAL A 156 10.07 14.22 8.33
C VAL A 156 11.10 14.90 9.25
N PRO A 157 12.02 14.13 9.86
CA PRO A 157 13.00 14.68 10.81
C PRO A 157 13.80 15.86 10.24
N ALA A 158 14.17 16.80 11.13
CA ALA A 158 14.89 18.00 10.75
C ALA A 158 16.19 17.68 9.97
N GLY A 159 16.40 18.43 8.88
CA GLY A 159 17.55 18.26 7.98
C GLY A 159 17.56 16.96 7.17
N PHE A 160 16.59 16.05 7.33
CA PHE A 160 16.56 14.81 6.56
C PHE A 160 16.46 15.08 5.06
N ARG A 161 15.56 15.98 4.65
CA ARG A 161 15.37 16.39 3.25
C ARG A 161 16.66 16.89 2.61
N ASP A 162 17.46 17.67 3.34
CA ASP A 162 18.73 18.21 2.84
C ASP A 162 19.78 17.10 2.66
N ARG A 163 19.86 16.15 3.59
CA ARG A 163 20.84 15.05 3.54
C ARG A 163 20.58 14.08 2.38
N VAL A 164 19.33 13.93 1.96
CA VAL A 164 18.92 12.98 0.91
C VAL A 164 18.56 13.65 -0.42
N ARG A 165 18.68 14.98 -0.52
CA ARG A 165 18.17 15.80 -1.64
C ARG A 165 18.57 15.32 -3.04
N GLU A 166 19.75 14.72 -3.18
CA GLU A 166 20.30 14.31 -4.48
C GLU A 166 19.70 12.99 -4.98
N ARG A 167 19.00 12.25 -4.13
CA ARG A 167 18.48 10.90 -4.41
C ARG A 167 17.07 10.65 -3.88
N ALA A 168 16.37 11.72 -3.49
CA ALA A 168 15.03 11.61 -2.93
C ALA A 168 14.05 12.53 -3.63
N CYS A 169 12.88 12.01 -3.94
CA CYS A 169 11.72 12.78 -4.33
C CYS A 169 10.64 12.65 -3.26
N PHE A 170 10.09 13.77 -2.81
CA PHE A 170 9.01 13.81 -1.84
C PHE A 170 7.78 14.42 -2.49
N VAL A 171 6.65 13.75 -2.35
CA VAL A 171 5.35 14.26 -2.81
C VAL A 171 4.30 14.05 -1.74
N THR A 172 3.26 14.89 -1.73
CA THR A 172 2.12 14.67 -0.83
C THR A 172 1.20 13.57 -1.33
N TRP A 173 1.12 13.40 -2.66
CA TRP A 173 0.31 12.37 -3.29
C TRP A 173 0.84 12.04 -4.69
N ALA A 174 1.14 10.78 -4.96
CA ALA A 174 1.69 10.34 -6.25
C ALA A 174 0.62 9.74 -7.17
N PRO A 175 0.74 9.87 -8.51
CA PRO A 175 -0.04 9.12 -9.48
C PRO A 175 0.37 7.65 -9.44
N LYS A 176 -0.20 6.92 -8.49
CA LYS A 176 0.33 5.62 -8.04
C LYS A 176 0.45 4.59 -9.15
N LEU A 177 -0.53 4.48 -10.04
CA LEU A 177 -0.52 3.48 -11.10
C LEU A 177 0.55 3.81 -12.15
N GLU A 178 0.75 5.08 -12.44
CA GLU A 178 1.80 5.60 -13.32
C GLU A 178 3.19 5.36 -12.71
N VAL A 179 3.36 5.60 -11.39
CA VAL A 179 4.61 5.29 -10.66
C VAL A 179 4.89 3.78 -10.65
N LEU A 180 3.87 2.94 -10.46
CA LEU A 180 4.03 1.49 -10.48
C LEU A 180 4.30 0.94 -11.89
N ALA A 181 3.89 1.68 -12.93
CA ALA A 181 4.21 1.38 -14.32
C ALA A 181 5.65 1.77 -14.67
N HIS A 182 6.25 2.74 -13.95
CA HIS A 182 7.70 2.86 -13.86
C HIS A 182 8.26 1.65 -13.12
N LEU A 183 9.38 1.10 -13.62
CA LEU A 183 10.04 -0.03 -12.99
C LEU A 183 10.67 0.44 -11.67
N VAL A 184 9.91 0.35 -10.58
CA VAL A 184 10.29 0.72 -9.22
C VAL A 184 10.18 -0.48 -8.29
N THR A 185 11.00 -0.51 -7.25
CA THR A 185 10.83 -1.43 -6.12
C THR A 185 9.84 -0.80 -5.14
N VAL A 186 8.79 -1.52 -4.73
CA VAL A 186 7.71 -0.96 -3.90
C VAL A 186 7.84 -1.41 -2.45
N CYS A 187 7.64 -0.47 -1.53
CA CYS A 187 7.54 -0.73 -0.09
C CYS A 187 6.27 -0.07 0.49
N GLY A 188 5.46 -0.83 1.22
CA GLY A 188 4.23 -0.37 1.88
C GLY A 188 2.98 -1.17 1.51
N SER A 189 1.79 -0.64 1.87
CA SER A 189 0.46 -1.31 1.80
C SER A 189 -0.03 -1.69 0.39
N ASN A 190 0.84 -1.59 -0.62
CA ASN A 190 0.48 -1.43 -2.02
C ASN A 190 1.22 -2.38 -2.97
N ALA A 191 2.08 -3.25 -2.45
CA ALA A 191 2.89 -4.18 -3.26
C ALA A 191 2.03 -5.12 -4.14
N GLU A 192 0.80 -5.43 -3.72
CA GLU A 192 -0.11 -6.35 -4.43
C GLU A 192 -0.60 -5.82 -5.79
N GLN A 193 -0.73 -4.49 -5.96
CA GLN A 193 -1.26 -3.91 -7.21
C GLN A 193 -0.27 -4.03 -8.40
N GLN A 194 0.99 -4.37 -8.15
CA GLN A 194 2.00 -4.54 -9.20
C GLN A 194 2.00 -5.96 -9.82
N MET A 195 1.27 -6.92 -9.22
CA MET A 195 1.21 -8.31 -9.70
C MET A 195 0.65 -8.45 -11.13
N HIS A 196 -0.19 -7.51 -11.59
CA HIS A 196 -0.82 -7.60 -12.91
C HIS A 196 0.05 -7.21 -14.11
N HIS A 197 1.19 -6.54 -13.89
CA HIS A 197 2.00 -6.02 -15.00
C HIS A 197 2.96 -7.05 -15.62
N GLY A 198 3.05 -8.27 -15.09
CA GLY A 198 3.86 -9.36 -15.68
C GLY A 198 5.34 -9.03 -15.90
N ARG A 199 5.87 -8.02 -15.20
CA ARG A 199 7.26 -7.57 -15.31
C ARG A 199 7.95 -7.80 -13.97
N LEU A 200 8.95 -8.68 -13.99
CA LEU A 200 9.82 -9.02 -12.86
C LEU A 200 10.68 -7.80 -12.48
N GLY A 201 10.11 -6.90 -11.68
CA GLY A 201 10.89 -5.99 -10.85
C GLY A 201 11.37 -6.70 -9.60
N ASN A 202 12.48 -6.23 -9.03
CA ASN A 202 13.01 -6.76 -7.77
C ASN A 202 12.06 -6.41 -6.61
N TRP A 203 11.62 -7.45 -5.88
CA TRP A 203 10.57 -7.38 -4.86
C TRP A 203 11.13 -7.15 -3.45
N VAL A 204 10.51 -6.25 -2.69
CA VAL A 204 10.50 -6.32 -1.23
C VAL A 204 9.05 -6.22 -0.78
N ALA A 205 8.36 -7.37 -0.73
CA ALA A 205 7.01 -7.44 -0.19
C ALA A 205 7.05 -7.19 1.32
N VAL A 206 6.68 -5.98 1.75
CA VAL A 206 6.31 -5.74 3.15
C VAL A 206 4.88 -6.24 3.30
N ASN A 207 4.75 -7.48 3.78
CA ASN A 207 3.48 -8.15 4.05
C ASN A 207 2.52 -7.21 4.79
N ARG A 208 1.21 -7.23 4.45
CA ARG A 208 0.14 -6.37 5.02
C ARG A 208 0.14 -6.32 6.56
N THR A 209 0.72 -7.35 7.16
CA THR A 209 0.83 -7.58 8.59
C THR A 209 2.02 -6.87 9.27
N PHE A 210 3.06 -6.50 8.51
CA PHE A 210 4.35 -6.11 9.07
C PHE A 210 4.55 -4.58 9.16
N ALA A 211 3.70 -3.76 8.53
CA ALA A 211 3.95 -2.33 8.35
C ALA A 211 3.94 -1.49 9.65
N LEU A 212 3.32 -1.96 10.74
CA LEU A 212 3.31 -1.21 12.01
C LEU A 212 4.22 -1.82 13.09
N HIS A 213 4.44 -3.15 13.10
CA HIS A 213 5.33 -3.79 14.08
C HIS A 213 6.78 -3.95 13.60
N SER A 214 7.05 -3.90 12.29
CA SER A 214 8.39 -4.13 11.74
C SER A 214 9.20 -2.88 11.44
N ILE A 215 8.68 -1.69 11.77
CA ILE A 215 9.50 -0.47 11.80
C ILE A 215 10.67 -0.63 12.79
N CYS A 216 10.60 -1.56 13.76
CA CYS A 216 11.72 -1.95 14.64
C CYS A 216 12.71 -2.99 14.06
N SER A 217 12.50 -3.52 12.85
CA SER A 217 13.43 -4.48 12.20
C SER A 217 14.15 -3.89 10.98
N SER A 218 14.32 -2.57 10.94
CA SER A 218 15.02 -1.78 9.90
C SER A 218 16.37 -2.38 9.47
N ARG A 219 17.06 -3.10 10.38
CA ARG A 219 18.35 -3.75 10.10
C ARG A 219 18.27 -5.00 9.21
N ARG A 220 17.11 -5.64 9.05
CA ARG A 220 16.97 -6.86 8.21
C ARG A 220 16.48 -6.52 6.81
N MET A 221 15.45 -5.66 6.71
CA MET A 221 14.87 -5.20 5.43
C MET A 221 15.89 -4.49 4.53
N LEU A 222 16.80 -3.69 5.11
CA LEU A 222 17.81 -2.93 4.36
C LEU A 222 19.06 -3.75 4.01
N LYS A 223 19.29 -4.91 4.65
CA LYS A 223 20.38 -5.81 4.27
C LYS A 223 20.08 -6.56 2.98
N ASP A 224 18.82 -6.89 2.74
CA ASP A 224 18.40 -7.59 1.52
C ASP A 224 18.43 -6.66 0.29
N LEU A 225 18.20 -5.36 0.46
CA LEU A 225 18.37 -4.34 -0.60
C LEU A 225 19.84 -4.07 -0.99
N ARG A 226 20.81 -4.47 -0.17
CA ARG A 226 22.26 -4.36 -0.49
C ARG A 226 22.80 -5.55 -1.28
N LEU A 227 22.02 -6.62 -1.44
CA LEU A 227 22.45 -7.90 -2.03
C LEU A 227 21.87 -8.17 -3.43
N GLN A 228 21.24 -7.17 -4.05
CA GLN A 228 20.80 -7.17 -5.45
C GLN A 228 21.48 -6.04 -6.22
#